data_AF-A0A7G3A5C7-F1
#
_entry.id   AF-A0A7G3A5C7-F1
#
_cell.length_a   1.000
_cell.length_b   1.000
_cell.length_c   1.000
_cell.angle_alpha   90.00
_cell.angle_beta   90.00
_cell.angle_gamma   90.00
#
_symmetry.space_group_name_H-M   'P 1'
#
loop_
_entity.id
_entity.type
_entity.pdbx_description
1 polymer ?
#
loop_
_entity_poly.entity_id
_entity_poly.type
_entity_poly.pdbx_seq_one_letter_code
_entity_poly.pdbx_strand_id
1 'polypeptide(L)'
;MVVALVYSTVQSDFNSRIFVWSALGVAVLLFSSILVSALFFRIGRKEEFEDRIADMKEFINAQHMGWIVNDKFIRALEVGSSETWVFTRKLHNDLDQAGEIFQAVRSNLNAGLKYVYFVPDVPSSYDVIDRYRKLHSFKSGQVTFYLVPQEYFAFYTEVVIYNANNPERVGIEWLPQSQLNYYIAMDGEHTDELVGIGRMYAAKFPDYGERFSAA
;
A
#
# COMPACT_ATOMS: atom_id res chain seq x y z
N MET A 1 -49.52 6.12 61.97
CA MET A 1 -48.48 6.91 62.66
C MET A 1 -47.06 6.47 62.27
N VAL A 2 -46.75 5.17 62.22
CA VAL A 2 -45.42 4.64 61.83
C VAL A 2 -45.07 4.93 60.36
N VAL A 3 -46.04 4.86 59.44
CA VAL A 3 -45.82 5.14 58.00
C VAL A 3 -45.46 6.62 57.74
N ALA A 4 -46.02 7.55 58.53
CA ALA A 4 -45.72 8.98 58.40
C ALA A 4 -44.32 9.34 58.93
N LEU A 5 -43.87 8.64 59.98
CA LEU A 5 -42.53 8.82 60.54
C LEU A 5 -41.45 8.29 59.60
N VAL A 6 -41.70 7.14 58.96
CA VAL A 6 -40.77 6.58 57.96
C VAL A 6 -40.69 7.48 56.72
N TYR A 7 -41.82 8.04 56.28
CA TYR A 7 -41.84 8.96 55.14
C TYR A 7 -41.13 10.29 55.44
N SER A 8 -41.32 10.87 56.63
CA SER A 8 -40.63 12.13 57.00
C SER A 8 -39.12 11.95 57.20
N THR A 9 -38.68 10.77 57.67
CA THR A 9 -37.25 10.48 57.89
C THR A 9 -36.51 10.23 56.58
N VAL A 10 -37.17 9.62 55.58
CA VAL A 10 -36.60 9.46 54.23
C VAL A 10 -36.53 10.80 53.48
N GLN A 11 -37.42 11.74 53.80
CA GLN A 11 -37.50 13.03 53.12
C GLN A 11 -36.63 14.13 53.77
N SER A 12 -36.22 14.01 55.05
CA SER A 12 -35.40 15.04 55.72
C SER A 12 -33.90 14.96 55.41
N ASP A 13 -33.39 13.78 55.03
CA ASP A 13 -31.95 13.56 54.83
C ASP A 13 -31.56 13.32 53.36
N PHE A 14 -32.50 13.51 52.43
CA PHE A 14 -32.20 13.40 51.00
C PHE A 14 -31.42 14.63 50.51
N ASN A 15 -30.12 14.62 50.74
CA ASN A 15 -29.20 15.63 50.22
C ASN A 15 -29.09 15.46 48.70
N SER A 16 -29.90 16.23 47.97
CA SER A 16 -29.95 16.22 46.50
C SER A 16 -28.57 16.38 45.86
N ARG A 17 -27.62 17.07 46.52
CA ARG A 17 -26.24 17.17 46.07
C ARG A 17 -25.52 15.82 46.12
N ILE A 18 -25.66 15.05 47.20
CA ILE A 18 -25.05 13.72 47.33
C ILE A 18 -25.62 12.76 46.29
N PHE A 19 -26.93 12.83 46.02
CA PHE A 19 -27.57 12.03 44.99
C PHE A 19 -27.04 12.37 43.59
N VAL A 20 -26.95 13.66 43.25
CA VAL A 20 -26.41 14.13 41.96
C VAL A 20 -24.94 13.72 41.79
N TRP A 21 -24.10 13.91 42.82
CA TRP A 21 -22.69 13.50 42.76
C TRP A 21 -22.52 11.98 42.63
N SER A 22 -23.36 11.20 43.32
CA SER A 22 -23.38 9.74 43.19
C SER A 22 -23.78 9.30 41.78
N ALA A 23 -24.83 9.90 41.22
CA ALA A 23 -25.29 9.61 39.86
C ALA A 23 -24.21 9.98 38.81
N LEU A 24 -23.54 11.12 38.99
CA LEU A 24 -22.47 11.56 38.11
C LEU A 24 -21.24 10.63 38.20
N GLY A 25 -20.90 10.18 39.41
CA GLY A 25 -19.84 9.20 39.64
C GLY A 25 -20.12 7.86 38.94
N VAL A 26 -21.35 7.35 39.04
CA VAL A 26 -21.78 6.13 38.34
C VAL A 26 -21.71 6.31 36.82
N ALA A 27 -22.16 7.45 36.29
CA ALA A 27 -22.09 7.72 34.86
C ALA A 27 -20.65 7.77 34.33
N VAL A 28 -19.73 8.41 35.07
CA VAL A 28 -18.31 8.48 34.71
C VAL A 28 -17.67 7.09 34.74
N LEU A 29 -17.99 6.26 35.73
CA LEU A 29 -17.49 4.88 35.80
C LEU A 29 -17.99 4.02 34.64
N LEU A 30 -19.27 4.13 34.28
CA LEU A 30 -19.85 3.41 33.14
C LEU A 30 -19.20 3.85 31.83
N PHE A 31 -19.05 5.17 31.61
CA PHE A 31 -18.41 5.70 30.42
C PHE A 31 -16.95 5.26 30.31
N SER A 32 -16.22 5.29 31.42
CA SER A 32 -14.81 4.85 31.47
C SER A 32 -14.69 3.35 31.17
N SER A 33 -15.60 2.52 31.69
CA SER A 33 -15.64 1.08 31.40
C SER A 33 -15.87 0.79 29.92
N ILE A 34 -16.82 1.51 29.29
CA ILE A 34 -17.08 1.40 27.85
C ILE A 34 -15.86 1.83 27.03
N LEU A 35 -15.22 2.95 27.41
CA LEU A 35 -14.03 3.46 26.74
C LEU A 35 -12.87 2.46 26.81
N VAL A 36 -12.60 1.91 28.00
CA VAL A 36 -11.57 0.91 28.24
C VAL A 36 -11.88 -0.36 27.44
N SER A 37 -13.12 -0.85 27.47
CA SER A 37 -13.55 -2.00 26.67
C SER A 37 -13.37 -1.77 25.16
N ALA A 38 -13.73 -0.58 24.65
CA ALA A 38 -13.53 -0.22 23.25
C ALA A 38 -12.04 -0.17 22.86
N LEU A 39 -11.17 0.31 23.76
CA LEU A 39 -9.73 0.30 23.56
C LEU A 39 -9.18 -1.13 23.55
N PHE A 40 -9.58 -1.98 24.50
CA PHE A 40 -9.21 -3.40 24.51
C PHE A 40 -9.71 -4.14 23.26
N PHE A 41 -10.92 -3.88 22.79
CA PHE A 41 -11.47 -4.48 21.57
C PHE A 41 -10.74 -4.00 20.30
N ARG A 42 -10.16 -2.80 20.32
CA ARG A 42 -9.32 -2.29 19.24
C ARG A 42 -7.92 -2.88 19.27
N ILE A 43 -7.35 -3.07 20.46
CA ILE A 43 -6.02 -3.67 20.66
C ILE A 43 -6.09 -5.17 20.35
N GLY A 44 -7.04 -5.90 20.93
CA GLY A 44 -7.19 -7.34 20.69
C GLY A 44 -7.46 -7.69 19.23
N ARG A 45 -8.23 -6.87 18.49
CA ARG A 45 -8.40 -7.07 17.04
C ARG A 45 -7.13 -6.81 16.24
N LYS A 46 -6.26 -5.90 16.70
CA LYS A 46 -4.97 -5.66 16.05
C LYS A 46 -4.00 -6.80 16.34
N GLU A 47 -3.95 -7.25 17.59
CA GLU A 47 -3.12 -8.37 18.04
C GLU A 47 -3.53 -9.66 17.32
N GLU A 48 -4.82 -9.98 17.27
CA GLU A 48 -5.34 -11.14 16.52
C GLU A 48 -5.04 -11.05 15.01
N PHE A 49 -5.04 -9.84 14.44
CA PHE A 49 -4.71 -9.63 13.04
C PHE A 49 -3.20 -9.77 12.77
N GLU A 50 -2.37 -9.25 13.67
CA GLU A 50 -0.91 -9.39 13.62
C GLU A 50 -0.48 -10.86 13.81
N ASP A 51 -1.13 -11.57 14.73
CA ASP A 51 -0.93 -13.01 14.96
C ASP A 51 -1.32 -13.83 13.73
N ARG A 52 -2.48 -13.56 13.11
CA ARG A 52 -2.87 -14.23 11.85
C ARG A 52 -1.86 -13.96 10.72
N ILE A 53 -1.27 -12.77 10.66
CA ILE A 53 -0.21 -12.45 9.70
C ILE A 53 1.09 -13.18 10.05
N ALA A 54 1.41 -13.32 11.34
CA ALA A 54 2.57 -14.08 11.80
C ALA A 54 2.42 -15.57 11.47
N ASP A 55 1.26 -16.17 11.73
CA ASP A 55 0.91 -17.53 11.37
C ASP A 55 1.00 -17.74 9.85
N MET A 56 0.52 -16.78 9.07
CA MET A 56 0.61 -16.83 7.61
C MET A 56 2.07 -16.74 7.13
N LYS A 57 2.92 -15.92 7.77
CA LYS A 57 4.37 -15.86 7.49
C LYS A 57 5.08 -17.15 7.87
N GLU A 58 4.73 -17.74 9.00
CA GLU A 58 5.29 -19.02 9.45
C GLU A 58 4.89 -20.16 8.51
N PHE A 59 3.63 -20.18 8.06
CA PHE A 59 3.15 -21.11 7.03
C PHE A 59 3.85 -20.90 5.68
N ILE A 60 4.06 -19.65 5.25
CA ILE A 60 4.81 -19.30 4.03
C ILE A 60 6.25 -19.81 4.10
N ASN A 61 6.94 -19.61 5.22
CA ASN A 61 8.29 -20.10 5.44
C ASN A 61 8.35 -21.63 5.53
N ALA A 62 7.37 -22.26 6.16
CA ALA A 62 7.30 -23.72 6.34
C ALA A 62 6.99 -24.48 5.04
N GLN A 63 6.40 -23.82 4.04
CA GLN A 63 5.99 -24.41 2.76
C GLN A 63 6.89 -24.04 1.57
N HIS A 64 8.09 -23.49 1.80
CA HIS A 64 8.97 -22.97 0.74
C HIS A 64 8.34 -21.89 -0.15
N MET A 65 7.32 -21.17 0.36
CA MET A 65 6.66 -20.07 -0.34
C MET A 65 7.38 -18.72 -0.16
N GLY A 66 8.71 -18.72 0.04
CA GLY A 66 9.52 -17.50 0.21
C GLY A 66 9.47 -16.52 -0.97
N TRP A 67 8.83 -16.92 -2.08
CA TRP A 67 8.51 -16.10 -3.23
C TRP A 67 7.26 -15.23 -3.03
N ILE A 68 6.35 -15.52 -2.10
CA ILE A 68 5.21 -14.62 -1.83
C ILE A 68 5.69 -13.48 -0.93
N VAL A 69 5.59 -12.25 -1.43
CA VAL A 69 6.02 -11.04 -0.71
C VAL A 69 4.87 -10.07 -0.51
N ASN A 70 5.01 -9.18 0.48
CA ASN A 70 3.99 -8.21 0.87
C ASN A 70 4.45 -6.77 0.63
N ASP A 71 3.54 -5.80 0.77
CA ASP A 71 3.77 -4.37 0.55
C ASP A 71 5.01 -3.83 1.31
N LYS A 72 5.26 -4.31 2.54
CA LYS A 72 6.41 -3.88 3.33
C LYS A 72 7.74 -4.30 2.70
N PHE A 73 7.80 -5.50 2.13
CA PHE A 73 8.98 -5.98 1.41
C PHE A 73 9.18 -5.20 0.11
N ILE A 74 8.10 -4.98 -0.65
CA ILE A 74 8.11 -4.16 -1.88
C ILE A 74 8.63 -2.75 -1.59
N ARG A 75 8.10 -2.10 -0.55
CA ARG A 75 8.56 -0.77 -0.13
C ARG A 75 10.05 -0.74 0.22
N ALA A 76 10.58 -1.80 0.85
CA ALA A 76 12.00 -1.87 1.18
C ALA A 76 12.88 -1.95 -0.08
N LEU A 77 12.45 -2.70 -1.10
CA LEU A 77 13.11 -2.74 -2.41
C LEU A 77 13.02 -1.39 -3.13
N GLU A 78 11.85 -0.76 -3.11
CA GLU A 78 11.58 0.51 -3.77
C GLU A 78 12.54 1.60 -3.28
N VAL A 79 12.68 1.79 -1.97
CA VAL A 79 13.51 2.88 -1.37
C VAL A 79 14.99 2.80 -1.75
N GLY A 80 15.51 1.60 -2.06
CA GLY A 80 16.91 1.38 -2.43
C GLY A 80 17.18 1.28 -3.92
N SER A 81 16.15 1.33 -4.76
CA SER A 81 16.29 1.06 -6.20
C SER A 81 16.75 2.29 -6.97
N SER A 82 17.94 2.24 -7.58
CA SER A 82 18.47 3.37 -8.37
C SER A 82 17.69 3.61 -9.66
N GLU A 83 17.22 2.51 -10.27
CA GLU A 83 16.41 2.53 -11.48
C GLU A 83 15.43 1.35 -11.45
N THR A 84 14.14 1.68 -11.47
CA THR A 84 13.04 0.70 -11.41
C THR A 84 12.38 0.57 -12.78
N TRP A 85 12.23 -0.63 -13.29
CA TRP A 85 11.52 -0.90 -14.54
C TRP A 85 10.14 -1.49 -14.24
N VAL A 86 9.10 -1.03 -14.92
CA VAL A 86 7.72 -1.45 -14.68
C VAL A 86 7.07 -1.83 -16.00
N PHE A 87 6.60 -3.07 -16.11
CA PHE A 87 5.77 -3.56 -17.20
C PHE A 87 4.34 -3.60 -16.71
N THR A 88 3.46 -2.75 -17.25
CA THR A 88 2.09 -2.64 -16.76
C THR A 88 1.12 -2.19 -17.84
N ARG A 89 -0.17 -2.47 -17.62
CA ARG A 89 -1.26 -1.96 -18.46
C ARG A 89 -2.00 -0.78 -17.86
N LYS A 90 -1.94 -0.59 -16.53
CA LYS A 90 -2.89 0.28 -15.81
C LYS A 90 -2.28 1.19 -14.75
N LEU A 91 -0.99 1.08 -14.43
CA LEU A 91 -0.28 1.90 -13.44
C LEU A 91 -1.09 2.07 -12.14
N HIS A 92 -1.81 1.03 -11.71
CA HIS A 92 -2.84 1.19 -10.67
C HIS A 92 -2.22 1.65 -9.35
N ASN A 93 -1.11 1.00 -8.98
CA ASN A 93 -0.36 1.26 -7.76
C ASN A 93 0.30 2.65 -7.77
N ASP A 94 0.80 3.10 -8.93
CA ASP A 94 1.42 4.40 -9.11
C ASP A 94 0.42 5.58 -9.15
N LEU A 95 -0.89 5.30 -9.21
CA LEU A 95 -1.94 6.33 -9.31
C LEU A 95 -2.79 6.44 -8.04
N ASP A 96 -2.69 5.48 -7.11
CA ASP A 96 -3.41 5.51 -5.83
C ASP A 96 -2.66 6.35 -4.79
N GLN A 97 -3.05 7.62 -4.63
CA GLN A 97 -2.40 8.54 -3.69
C GLN A 97 -2.42 8.08 -2.22
N ALA A 98 -3.37 7.20 -1.84
CA ALA A 98 -3.44 6.64 -0.50
C ALA A 98 -2.53 5.41 -0.31
N GLY A 99 -2.06 4.81 -1.41
CA GLY A 99 -1.27 3.58 -1.41
C GLY A 99 0.18 3.79 -1.00
N GLU A 100 0.77 2.78 -0.33
CA GLU A 100 2.17 2.85 0.11
C GLU A 100 3.17 2.91 -1.06
N ILE A 101 2.85 2.23 -2.18
CA ILE A 101 3.69 2.22 -3.40
C ILE A 101 3.74 3.63 -4.01
N PHE A 102 2.61 4.32 -4.15
CA PHE A 102 2.57 5.70 -4.62
C PHE A 102 3.50 6.61 -3.80
N GLN A 103 3.45 6.48 -2.47
CA GLN A 103 4.27 7.28 -1.57
C GLN A 103 5.77 6.98 -1.73
N ALA A 104 6.11 5.71 -1.97
CA ALA A 104 7.47 5.29 -2.23
C ALA A 104 7.99 5.82 -3.58
N VAL A 105 7.21 5.69 -4.66
CA VAL A 105 7.53 6.27 -5.98
C VAL A 105 7.76 7.78 -5.87
N ARG A 106 6.84 8.50 -5.20
CA ARG A 106 6.98 9.95 -4.98
C ARG A 106 8.26 10.30 -4.20
N SER A 107 8.59 9.54 -3.16
CA SER A 107 9.81 9.74 -2.38
C SER A 107 11.06 9.52 -3.25
N ASN A 108 11.05 8.49 -4.08
CA ASN A 108 12.16 8.13 -4.96
C ASN A 108 12.40 9.16 -6.06
N LEU A 109 11.32 9.65 -6.67
CA LEU A 109 11.40 10.73 -7.66
C LEU A 109 11.99 12.00 -7.04
N ASN A 110 11.58 12.36 -5.81
CA ASN A 110 12.18 13.47 -5.07
C ASN A 110 13.67 13.26 -4.77
N ALA A 111 14.09 12.01 -4.55
CA ALA A 111 15.48 11.64 -4.33
C ALA A 111 16.33 11.59 -5.62
N GLY A 112 15.74 11.80 -6.80
CA GLY A 112 16.48 11.79 -8.06
C GLY A 112 16.56 10.42 -8.74
N LEU A 113 15.84 9.42 -8.23
CA LEU A 113 15.85 8.05 -8.75
C LEU A 113 15.03 7.95 -10.05
N LYS A 114 15.26 6.87 -10.79
CA LYS A 114 14.75 6.71 -12.16
C LYS A 114 13.71 5.62 -12.29
N TYR A 115 12.77 5.82 -13.21
CA TYR A 115 11.73 4.88 -13.57
C TYR A 115 11.62 4.72 -15.07
N VAL A 116 11.48 3.48 -15.52
CA VAL A 116 11.22 3.12 -16.92
C VAL A 116 9.94 2.30 -16.97
N TYR A 117 8.93 2.84 -17.64
CA TYR A 117 7.63 2.19 -17.78
C TYR A 117 7.48 1.64 -19.20
N PHE A 118 7.16 0.36 -19.30
CA PHE A 118 6.75 -0.31 -20.52
C PHE A 118 5.24 -0.54 -20.46
N VAL A 119 4.50 0.10 -21.37
CA VAL A 119 3.04 0.03 -21.42
C VAL A 119 2.55 -0.26 -22.83
N PRO A 120 1.40 -0.93 -23.02
CA PRO A 120 0.90 -1.20 -24.36
C PRO A 120 0.48 0.10 -25.08
N ASP A 121 0.72 0.22 -26.38
CA ASP A 121 0.30 1.36 -27.19
C ASP A 121 -1.20 1.25 -27.52
N VAL A 122 -2.02 1.64 -26.55
CA VAL A 122 -3.48 1.66 -26.65
C VAL A 122 -4.02 2.96 -26.06
N PRO A 123 -5.21 3.43 -26.46
CA PRO A 123 -5.77 4.71 -25.98
C PRO A 123 -5.76 4.86 -24.45
N SER A 124 -6.08 3.81 -23.70
CA SER A 124 -6.09 3.84 -22.24
C SER A 124 -4.70 4.09 -21.61
N SER A 125 -3.61 3.74 -22.31
CA SER A 125 -2.25 3.94 -21.81
C SER A 125 -1.87 5.42 -21.80
N TYR A 126 -2.31 6.17 -22.80
CA TYR A 126 -2.11 7.61 -22.86
C TYR A 126 -2.78 8.33 -21.69
N ASP A 127 -4.00 7.91 -21.33
CA ASP A 127 -4.75 8.47 -20.20
C ASP A 127 -4.05 8.21 -18.86
N VAL A 128 -3.53 7.00 -18.64
CA VAL A 128 -2.82 6.68 -17.39
C VAL A 128 -1.47 7.38 -17.30
N ILE A 129 -0.76 7.56 -18.41
CA ILE A 129 0.49 8.35 -18.47
C ILE A 129 0.21 9.81 -18.10
N ASP A 130 -0.81 10.43 -18.70
CA ASP A 130 -1.17 11.82 -18.39
C ASP A 130 -1.56 11.99 -16.91
N ARG A 131 -2.33 11.05 -16.36
CA ARG A 131 -2.64 11.03 -14.92
C ARG A 131 -1.40 10.89 -14.05
N TYR A 132 -0.49 9.97 -14.39
CA TYR A 132 0.77 9.79 -13.65
C TYR A 132 1.55 11.11 -13.57
N ARG A 133 1.68 11.80 -14.70
CA ARG A 133 2.39 13.09 -14.79
C ARG A 133 1.73 14.21 -13.99
N LYS A 134 0.42 14.19 -13.84
CA LYS A 134 -0.31 15.17 -13.00
C LYS A 134 -0.12 14.91 -11.52
N LEU A 135 0.07 13.65 -11.13
CA LEU A 135 0.18 13.23 -9.72
C LEU A 135 1.62 13.25 -9.19
N HIS A 136 2.60 13.01 -10.06
CA HIS A 136 4.02 12.94 -9.69
C HIS A 136 4.80 14.11 -10.26
N SER A 137 5.62 14.74 -9.43
CA SER A 137 6.60 15.74 -9.86
C SER A 137 7.96 15.07 -10.02
N PHE A 138 8.59 15.20 -11.19
CA PHE A 138 9.89 14.62 -11.49
C PHE A 138 10.66 15.47 -12.50
N LYS A 139 11.99 15.37 -12.49
CA LYS A 139 12.90 16.07 -13.41
C LYS A 139 12.98 15.35 -14.75
N SER A 140 13.40 16.09 -15.78
CA SER A 140 13.66 15.52 -17.09
C SER A 140 14.66 14.35 -17.01
N GLY A 141 14.37 13.26 -17.72
CA GLY A 141 15.17 12.04 -17.72
C GLY A 141 15.02 11.14 -16.49
N GLN A 142 14.18 11.48 -15.51
CA GLN A 142 13.88 10.57 -14.38
C GLN A 142 12.83 9.52 -14.72
N VAL A 143 11.86 9.85 -15.58
CA VAL A 143 10.77 8.94 -15.94
C VAL A 143 10.72 8.80 -17.46
N THR A 144 10.75 7.56 -17.93
CA THR A 144 10.73 7.18 -19.36
C THR A 144 9.52 6.29 -19.60
N PHE A 145 8.80 6.50 -20.71
CA PHE A 145 7.64 5.68 -21.08
C PHE A 145 7.85 5.08 -22.47
N TYR A 146 7.99 3.77 -22.56
CA TYR A 146 8.00 3.06 -23.83
C TYR A 146 6.59 2.54 -24.13
N LEU A 147 5.97 3.09 -25.18
CA LEU A 147 4.72 2.58 -25.75
C LEU A 147 5.04 1.38 -26.66
N VAL A 148 4.64 0.19 -26.23
CA VAL A 148 4.89 -1.09 -26.93
C VAL A 148 3.63 -1.50 -27.67
N PRO A 149 3.63 -1.74 -28.99
CA PRO A 149 2.43 -2.14 -29.70
C PRO A 149 1.79 -3.38 -29.07
N GLN A 150 0.46 -3.38 -28.97
CA GLN A 150 -0.28 -4.35 -28.17
C GLN A 150 0.03 -5.80 -28.53
N GLU A 151 0.29 -6.09 -29.80
CA GLU A 151 0.65 -7.41 -30.30
C GLU A 151 2.01 -7.93 -29.80
N TYR A 152 2.89 -7.03 -29.33
CA TYR A 152 4.16 -7.40 -28.70
C TYR A 152 4.07 -7.42 -27.17
N PHE A 153 3.04 -6.79 -26.57
CA PHE A 153 2.97 -6.64 -25.12
C PHE A 153 2.36 -7.87 -24.42
N ALA A 154 3.23 -8.78 -23.97
CA ALA A 154 2.86 -10.06 -23.37
C ALA A 154 2.48 -10.02 -21.87
N PHE A 155 2.57 -8.87 -21.21
CA PHE A 155 2.30 -8.75 -19.77
C PHE A 155 0.82 -8.49 -19.52
N TYR A 156 0.17 -9.35 -18.73
CA TYR A 156 -1.24 -9.22 -18.33
C TYR A 156 -1.41 -8.75 -16.89
N THR A 157 -0.39 -9.01 -16.08
CA THR A 157 -0.14 -8.56 -14.72
C THR A 157 0.86 -7.40 -14.72
N GLU A 158 1.13 -6.82 -13.56
CA GLU A 158 2.17 -5.80 -13.40
C GLU A 158 3.46 -6.47 -12.92
N VAL A 159 4.55 -6.19 -13.62
CA VAL A 159 5.88 -6.69 -13.26
C VAL A 159 6.81 -5.52 -13.00
N VAL A 160 7.52 -5.55 -11.88
CA VAL A 160 8.44 -4.52 -11.43
C VAL A 160 9.83 -5.13 -11.26
N ILE A 161 10.84 -4.50 -11.83
CA ILE A 161 12.25 -4.88 -11.66
C ILE A 161 12.98 -3.75 -10.96
N TYR A 162 13.39 -4.02 -9.73
CA TYR A 162 14.21 -3.12 -8.93
C TYR A 162 15.68 -3.24 -9.32
N ASN A 163 16.39 -2.11 -9.34
CA ASN A 163 17.79 -2.04 -9.74
C ASN A 163 18.07 -2.71 -11.09
N ALA A 164 17.23 -2.45 -12.10
CA ALA A 164 17.21 -3.23 -13.34
C ALA A 164 18.57 -3.34 -14.08
N ASN A 165 19.46 -2.34 -13.92
CA ASN A 165 20.80 -2.32 -14.51
C ASN A 165 21.92 -2.83 -13.58
N ASN A 166 21.59 -3.35 -12.39
CA ASN A 166 22.53 -3.90 -11.43
C ASN A 166 22.47 -5.44 -11.44
N PRO A 167 23.59 -6.15 -11.22
CA PRO A 167 23.58 -7.59 -10.93
C PRO A 167 22.63 -8.01 -9.80
N GLU A 168 22.42 -7.16 -8.78
CA GLU A 168 21.55 -7.43 -7.62
C GLU A 168 20.07 -7.09 -7.89
N ARG A 169 19.64 -7.10 -9.16
CA ARG A 169 18.26 -6.79 -9.53
C ARG A 169 17.28 -7.78 -8.90
N VAL A 170 16.10 -7.28 -8.56
CA VAL A 170 15.02 -8.10 -7.99
C VAL A 170 13.76 -7.88 -8.80
N GLY A 171 13.21 -8.95 -9.34
CA GLY A 171 11.98 -8.95 -10.09
C GLY A 171 10.79 -9.34 -9.20
N ILE A 172 9.72 -8.56 -9.27
CA ILE A 172 8.46 -8.78 -8.57
C ILE A 172 7.31 -8.77 -9.58
N GLU A 173 6.39 -9.73 -9.49
CA GLU A 173 5.12 -9.72 -10.21
C GLU A 173 3.95 -9.54 -9.25
N TRP A 174 3.05 -8.60 -9.55
CA TRP A 174 1.78 -8.43 -8.83
C TRP A 174 0.73 -9.39 -9.37
N LEU A 175 0.05 -10.09 -8.47
CA LEU A 175 -1.05 -10.98 -8.81
C LEU A 175 -2.42 -10.31 -8.60
N PRO A 176 -3.29 -10.28 -9.61
CA PRO A 176 -4.62 -9.69 -9.50
C PRO A 176 -5.55 -10.57 -8.68
N GLN A 177 -5.69 -10.27 -7.38
CA GLN A 177 -6.66 -10.91 -6.49
C GLN A 177 -7.53 -9.84 -5.81
N SER A 178 -8.86 -10.04 -5.81
CA SER A 178 -9.84 -9.00 -5.49
C SER A 178 -9.91 -8.58 -4.03
N GLN A 179 -9.21 -9.27 -3.12
CA GLN A 179 -9.30 -9.03 -1.68
C GLN A 179 -7.94 -8.72 -1.03
N LEU A 180 -6.82 -9.01 -1.71
CA LEU A 180 -5.46 -8.91 -1.17
C LEU A 180 -4.45 -8.60 -2.29
N ASN A 181 -3.51 -7.70 -1.99
CA ASN A 181 -2.34 -7.45 -2.85
C ASN A 181 -1.29 -8.53 -2.55
N TYR A 182 -1.17 -9.50 -3.46
CA TYR A 182 -0.11 -10.49 -3.42
C TYR A 182 0.92 -10.21 -4.50
N TYR A 183 2.18 -10.41 -4.13
CA TYR A 183 3.32 -10.24 -5.01
C TYR A 183 4.15 -11.51 -4.99
N ILE A 184 4.73 -11.85 -6.14
CA ILE A 184 5.66 -12.95 -6.31
C ILE A 184 7.03 -12.36 -6.61
N ALA A 185 8.02 -12.67 -5.78
CA ALA A 185 9.42 -12.51 -6.13
C ALA A 185 9.82 -13.58 -7.13
N MET A 186 10.30 -13.14 -8.28
CA MET A 186 10.79 -13.99 -9.36
C MET A 186 12.21 -14.46 -9.05
N ASP A 187 12.60 -15.61 -9.60
CA ASP A 187 14.00 -16.03 -9.54
C ASP A 187 14.89 -15.14 -10.44
N GLY A 188 16.20 -15.30 -10.28
CA GLY A 188 17.17 -14.48 -11.01
C GLY A 188 17.16 -14.71 -12.52
N GLU A 189 16.95 -15.95 -12.97
CA GLU A 189 16.93 -16.30 -14.40
C GLU A 189 15.76 -15.61 -15.08
N HIS A 190 14.56 -15.74 -14.52
CA HIS A 190 13.37 -15.09 -15.04
C HIS A 190 13.49 -13.56 -14.99
N THR A 191 14.05 -13.00 -13.91
CA THR A 191 14.28 -11.55 -13.81
C THR A 191 15.23 -11.06 -14.92
N ASP A 192 16.30 -11.80 -15.21
CA ASP A 192 17.25 -11.46 -16.28
C ASP A 192 16.62 -11.54 -17.68
N GLU A 193 15.78 -12.54 -17.95
CA GLU A 193 15.01 -12.62 -19.20
C GLU A 193 14.11 -11.40 -19.39
N LEU A 194 13.40 -10.98 -18.34
CA LEU A 194 12.52 -9.82 -18.41
C LEU A 194 13.29 -8.51 -18.59
N VAL A 195 14.48 -8.36 -17.99
CA VAL A 195 15.36 -7.24 -18.34
C VAL A 195 15.79 -7.30 -19.80
N GLY A 196 16.08 -8.50 -20.33
CA GLY A 196 16.34 -8.69 -21.77
C GLY A 196 15.19 -8.16 -22.63
N ILE A 197 13.95 -8.49 -22.29
CA ILE A 197 12.75 -7.98 -22.97
C ILE A 197 12.65 -6.46 -22.86
N GLY A 198 12.85 -5.89 -21.67
CA GLY A 198 12.84 -4.43 -21.47
C GLY A 198 13.90 -3.72 -22.31
N ARG A 199 15.12 -4.27 -22.40
CA ARG A 199 16.19 -3.74 -23.26
C ARG A 199 15.80 -3.81 -24.74
N MET A 200 15.21 -4.91 -25.16
CA MET A 200 14.71 -5.07 -26.53
C MET A 200 13.62 -4.02 -26.85
N TYR A 201 12.68 -3.79 -25.93
CA TYR A 201 11.67 -2.75 -26.10
C TYR A 201 12.28 -1.35 -26.16
N ALA A 202 13.18 -1.02 -25.24
CA ALA A 202 13.84 0.29 -25.20
C ALA A 202 14.68 0.56 -26.46
N ALA A 203 15.26 -0.47 -27.07
CA ALA A 203 16.02 -0.34 -28.32
C ALA A 203 15.11 -0.22 -29.56
N LYS A 204 13.91 -0.82 -29.53
CA LYS A 204 13.01 -0.93 -30.69
C LYS A 204 11.96 0.18 -30.76
N PHE A 205 11.48 0.65 -29.61
CA PHE A 205 10.37 1.60 -29.53
C PHE A 205 10.86 2.95 -28.99
N PRO A 206 10.31 4.07 -29.50
CA PRO A 206 10.73 5.40 -29.05
C PRO A 206 10.25 5.66 -27.62
N ASP A 207 11.04 6.45 -26.88
CA ASP A 207 10.58 7.03 -25.62
C ASP A 207 9.47 8.04 -25.90
N TYR A 208 8.30 7.80 -25.32
CA TYR A 208 7.17 8.71 -25.37
C TYR A 208 7.42 9.98 -24.55
N GLY A 209 8.29 9.91 -23.53
CA GLY A 209 8.70 11.04 -22.68
C GLY A 209 9.41 12.16 -23.42
N GLU A 210 10.24 11.84 -24.42
CA GLU A 210 10.96 12.84 -25.26
C GLU A 210 10.04 13.80 -26.00
N ARG A 211 8.77 13.45 -26.23
CA ARG A 211 7.80 14.35 -26.89
C ARG A 211 7.36 15.54 -26.03
N PHE A 212 7.68 15.54 -24.74
CA PHE A 212 7.16 16.51 -23.79
C PHE A 212 8.22 17.18 -22.91
N SER A 213 9.50 16.97 -23.20
CA SER A 213 10.63 17.68 -22.58
C SER A 213 10.81 19.11 -23.09
N ALA A 214 9.88 19.62 -23.89
CA ALA A 214 9.81 21.00 -24.37
C ALA A 214 8.53 21.68 -23.85
N ALA A 215 8.52 22.06 -22.58
CA ALA A 215 7.62 23.07 -22.03
C ALA A 215 8.35 23.81 -20.88
#